data_AF-A0A5J4R099-F1
#
_entry.id   AF-A0A5J4R099-F1
#
_cell.length_a   1.000
_cell.length_b   1.000
_cell.length_c   1.000
_cell.angle_alpha   90.00
_cell.angle_beta   90.00
_cell.angle_gamma   90.00
#
_symmetry.space_group_name_H-M   'P 1'
#
loop_
_entity.id
_entity.type
_entity.pdbx_description
1 polymer ?
#
loop_
_entity_poly.entity_id
_entity_poly.type
_entity_poly.pdbx_seq_one_letter_code
_entity_poly.pdbx_strand_id
1 'polypeptide(L)'
;DKTDVLVLVSGGSDLIPPIEFIQKNHPDKKIRVYFPPTIISVDLRNNMKAHKGKVVFLENNKNKFINSVMSNDVIKETDEPNFRGLKIELSKKF
;
A
#
# COMPACT_ATOMS: atom_id res chain seq x y z
N ASP A 1 -6.08 19.74 5.47
CA ASP A 1 -6.33 19.17 6.81
C ASP A 1 -7.26 17.95 6.77
N LYS A 2 -7.14 17.09 5.75
CA LYS A 2 -8.03 15.94 5.54
C LYS A 2 -7.25 14.63 5.44
N THR A 3 -6.04 14.60 6.01
CA THR A 3 -5.06 13.54 5.77
C THR A 3 -4.54 13.06 7.11
N ASP A 4 -4.78 11.79 7.41
CA ASP A 4 -4.38 11.18 8.68
C ASP A 4 -2.95 10.64 8.62
N VAL A 5 -2.50 10.27 7.42
CA VAL A 5 -1.20 9.62 7.20
C VAL A 5 -0.48 10.28 6.03
N LEU A 6 0.72 10.77 6.30
CA LEU A 6 1.67 11.20 5.29
C LEU A 6 2.64 10.06 5.00
N VAL A 7 2.74 9.67 3.73
CA VAL A 7 3.69 8.67 3.25
C VAL A 7 4.75 9.38 2.42
N LEU A 8 6.01 9.24 2.82
CA LEU A 8 7.15 9.75 2.09
C LEU A 8 7.99 8.59 1.57
N VAL A 9 8.29 8.60 0.28
CA VAL A 9 9.18 7.63 -0.36
C VAL A 9 10.43 8.37 -0.82
N SER A 10 11.46 8.40 0.01
CA SER A 10 12.71 9.11 -0.29
C SER A 10 13.84 8.67 0.64
N GLY A 11 15.08 8.88 0.19
CA GLY A 11 16.29 8.77 0.98
C GLY A 11 17.01 10.10 1.22
N GLY A 12 16.43 11.24 0.80
CA GLY A 12 17.04 12.57 0.93
C GLY A 12 16.86 13.20 2.30
N SER A 13 17.93 13.81 2.83
CA SER A 13 17.92 14.56 4.11
C SER A 13 17.36 15.98 3.99
N ASP A 14 17.25 16.49 2.77
CA ASP A 14 16.60 17.77 2.42
C ASP A 14 15.14 17.85 2.88
N LEU A 15 14.52 16.71 3.14
CA LEU A 15 13.14 16.58 3.59
C LEU A 15 12.99 16.66 5.12
N ILE A 16 14.08 16.74 5.88
CA ILE A 16 14.01 16.84 7.35
C ILE A 16 13.29 18.11 7.81
N PRO A 17 13.64 19.33 7.34
CA PRO A 17 12.96 20.55 7.78
C PRO A 17 11.43 20.55 7.57
N PRO A 18 10.89 20.15 6.40
CA PRO A 18 9.44 20.09 6.22
C PRO A 18 8.79 18.98 7.06
N ILE A 19 9.47 17.86 7.33
CA ILE A 19 8.95 16.81 8.22
C ILE A 19 8.85 17.34 9.66
N GLU A 20 9.88 18.01 10.14
CA GLU A 20 9.89 18.61 11.49
C GLU A 20 8.79 19.68 11.63
N PHE A 21 8.59 20.49 10.59
CA PHE A 21 7.48 21.44 10.56
C PHE A 21 6.13 20.74 10.72
N ILE A 22 5.90 19.63 10.02
CA ILE A 22 4.63 18.89 10.12
C ILE A 22 4.50 18.22 11.49
N GLN A 23 5.56 17.59 12.01
CA GLN A 23 5.56 16.96 13.33
C GLN A 23 5.24 17.96 14.45
N LYS A 24 5.74 19.19 14.34
CA LYS A 24 5.51 20.25 15.32
C LYS A 24 4.10 20.85 15.25
N ASN A 25 3.59 21.09 14.05
CA ASN A 25 2.31 21.80 13.85
C ASN A 25 1.10 20.88 13.75
N HIS A 26 1.31 19.60 13.42
CA HIS A 26 0.27 18.59 13.24
C HIS A 26 0.67 17.25 13.89
N PRO A 27 0.76 17.20 15.23
CA PRO A 27 1.20 16.01 15.96
C PRO A 27 0.24 14.82 15.84
N ASP A 28 -1.01 15.08 15.44
CA ASP A 28 -2.04 14.10 15.14
C ASP A 28 -1.77 13.32 13.84
N LYS A 29 -1.00 13.90 12.91
CA LYS A 29 -0.71 13.32 11.60
C LYS A 29 0.41 12.30 11.70
N LYS A 30 0.14 11.09 11.20
CA LYS A 30 1.12 9.99 11.22
C LYS A 30 2.04 10.10 10.02
N ILE A 31 3.35 10.18 10.25
CA ILE A 31 4.35 10.20 9.18
C ILE A 31 4.97 8.80 9.03
N ARG A 32 5.06 8.34 7.79
CA ARG A 32 5.74 7.09 7.42
C ARG A 32 6.75 7.36 6.32
N VAL A 33 8.01 6.97 6.55
CA VAL A 33 9.09 7.09 5.57
C VAL A 33 9.43 5.71 5.02
N TYR A 34 9.50 5.62 3.70
CA TYR A 34 9.85 4.44 2.94
C TYR A 34 11.17 4.70 2.24
N PHE A 35 12.21 3.98 2.64
CA PHE A 35 13.53 4.10 2.03
C PHE A 35 13.63 3.19 0.80
N PRO A 36 14.01 3.73 -0.37
CA PRO A 36 14.45 2.95 -1.51
C PRO A 36 15.66 2.07 -1.15
N PRO A 37 15.87 0.94 -1.84
CA PRO A 37 16.99 0.03 -1.57
C PRO A 37 18.37 0.66 -1.84
N THR A 38 18.43 1.72 -2.64
CA THR A 38 19.68 2.34 -3.08
C THR A 38 20.12 3.52 -2.21
N ILE A 39 19.19 4.20 -1.53
CA ILE A 39 19.46 5.45 -0.82
C ILE A 39 18.80 5.48 0.54
N ILE A 40 19.59 5.73 1.58
CA ILE A 40 19.13 5.83 2.97
C ILE A 40 19.81 7.02 3.63
N SER A 41 19.03 7.99 4.09
CA SER A 41 19.53 9.05 4.98
C SER A 41 19.45 8.58 6.43
N VAL A 42 20.61 8.51 7.08
CA VAL A 42 20.73 8.19 8.50
C VAL A 42 20.07 9.26 9.36
N ASP A 43 20.23 10.53 9.00
CA ASP A 43 19.63 11.66 9.71
C ASP A 43 18.11 11.63 9.66
N LEU A 44 17.54 11.38 8.48
CA LEU A 44 16.09 11.23 8.31
C LEU A 44 15.56 10.05 9.12
N ARG A 45 16.28 8.91 9.12
CA ARG A 45 15.93 7.74 9.93
C ARG A 45 15.95 8.07 11.43
N ASN A 46 16.94 8.82 11.89
CA ASN A 46 17.09 9.20 13.29
C ASN A 46 16.01 10.20 13.71
N ASN A 47 15.73 11.21 12.89
CA ASN A 47 14.62 12.16 13.11
C ASN A 47 13.29 11.40 13.23
N MET A 48 13.01 10.46 12.31
CA MET A 48 11.79 9.66 12.35
C MET A 48 11.68 8.81 13.62
N LYS A 49 12.78 8.20 14.09
CA LYS A 49 12.80 7.45 15.35
C LYS A 49 12.53 8.33 16.56
N ALA A 50 13.15 9.52 16.61
CA ALA A 50 12.96 10.47 17.71
C ALA A 50 11.49 10.90 17.86
N HIS A 51 10.80 11.08 16.74
CA HIS A 51 9.40 11.48 16.70
C HIS A 51 8.41 10.31 16.62
N LYS A 52 8.86 9.07 16.95
CA LYS A 52 8.04 7.83 16.93
C LYS A 52 7.36 7.55 15.58
N GLY A 53 7.90 8.09 14.49
CA GLY A 53 7.43 7.85 13.14
C GLY A 53 7.87 6.49 12.62
N LYS A 54 7.13 5.93 11.65
CA LYS A 54 7.43 4.60 11.12
C LYS A 54 8.40 4.69 9.95
N VAL A 55 9.47 3.90 10.02
CA VAL A 55 10.43 3.72 8.92
C VAL A 55 10.23 2.34 8.30
N VAL A 56 10.16 2.27 6.97
CA VAL A 56 10.01 1.03 6.20
C VAL A 56 11.11 0.99 5.15
N PHE A 57 11.80 -0.14 5.03
CA PHE A 57 12.74 -0.37 3.94
C PHE A 57 12.06 -1.15 2.83
N LEU A 58 12.12 -0.64 1.60
CA LEU A 58 11.46 -1.28 0.47
C LEU A 58 12.12 -2.61 0.08
N GLU A 59 13.42 -2.76 0.35
CA GLU A 59 14.17 -4.02 0.13
C GLU A 59 13.49 -5.23 0.80
N ASN A 60 12.98 -5.04 2.03
CA ASN A 60 12.34 -6.08 2.83
C ASN A 60 10.90 -6.39 2.40
N ASN A 61 10.35 -5.65 1.44
CA ASN A 61 8.97 -5.78 0.98
C ASN A 61 8.86 -6.21 -0.49
N LYS A 62 9.96 -6.69 -1.11
CA LYS A 62 9.97 -7.14 -2.51
C LYS A 62 8.86 -8.16 -2.83
N ASN A 63 8.66 -9.15 -1.98
CA ASN A 63 7.62 -10.17 -2.19
C ASN A 63 6.20 -9.55 -2.20
N LYS A 64 5.94 -8.60 -1.30
CA LYS A 64 4.65 -7.89 -1.27
C LYS A 64 4.45 -7.03 -2.51
N PHE A 65 5.51 -6.41 -3.00
CA PHE A 65 5.46 -5.61 -4.23
C PHE A 65 5.14 -6.48 -5.45
N ILE A 66 5.82 -7.63 -5.61
CA ILE A 66 5.55 -8.58 -6.69
C ILE A 66 4.09 -9.07 -6.62
N ASN A 67 3.62 -9.41 -5.42
CA ASN A 67 2.25 -9.92 -5.23
C ASN A 67 1.17 -8.83 -5.31
N SER A 68 1.53 -7.54 -5.24
CA SER A 68 0.59 -6.43 -5.38
C SER A 68 0.27 -6.06 -6.82
N VAL A 69 0.98 -6.67 -7.79
CA VAL A 69 0.68 -6.48 -9.22
C VAL A 69 -0.71 -7.06 -9.49
N MET A 70 -1.68 -6.19 -9.77
CA MET A 70 -3.02 -6.63 -10.18
C MET A 70 -2.95 -7.34 -11.52
N SER A 71 -3.71 -8.44 -11.64
CA SER A 71 -3.95 -9.10 -12.92
C SER A 71 -4.65 -8.12 -13.86
N ASN A 72 -4.28 -8.13 -15.14
CA ASN A 72 -4.93 -7.30 -16.16
C ASN A 72 -6.36 -7.77 -16.48
N ASP A 73 -6.73 -8.97 -16.03
CA ASP A 73 -8.02 -9.58 -16.33
C ASP A 73 -9.07 -9.16 -15.31
N VAL A 74 -10.13 -8.52 -15.80
CA VAL A 74 -11.34 -8.26 -15.03
C VAL A 74 -12.29 -9.43 -15.25
N ILE A 75 -12.30 -10.37 -14.31
CA ILE A 75 -13.29 -11.44 -14.32
C ILE A 75 -14.61 -10.83 -13.84
N LYS A 76 -15.60 -10.72 -14.72
CA LYS A 76 -16.98 -10.54 -14.26
C LYS A 76 -17.33 -11.79 -13.49
N GLU A 77 -17.65 -11.66 -12.20
CA GLU A 77 -18.41 -12.68 -11.49
C GLU A 77 -19.67 -12.91 -12.32
N THR A 78 -19.64 -13.99 -13.10
CA THR A 78 -20.79 -14.39 -13.89
C THR A 78 -21.71 -15.00 -12.86
N ASP A 79 -22.85 -14.37 -12.61
CA ASP A 79 -23.94 -14.95 -11.83
C ASP A 79 -24.06 -16.42 -12.24
N GLU A 80 -23.93 -17.33 -11.28
CA GLU A 80 -23.87 -18.77 -11.53
C GLU A 80 -24.95 -19.18 -12.54
N PRO A 81 -24.63 -19.94 -13.61
CA PRO A 81 -25.66 -20.47 -14.48
C PRO A 81 -26.53 -21.40 -13.62
N ASN A 82 -27.76 -20.96 -13.37
CA ASN A 82 -28.78 -21.73 -12.66
C ASN A 82 -29.09 -23.01 -13.46
N PHE A 83 -28.41 -24.11 -13.14
CA PHE A 83 -28.57 -25.42 -13.78
C PHE A 83 -29.95 -26.07 -13.55
N ARG A 84 -30.95 -25.37 -12.99
CA ARG A 84 -32.33 -25.87 -12.87
C ARG A 84 -33.06 -25.99 -14.21
N GLY A 85 -32.55 -25.36 -15.28
CA GLY A 85 -33.14 -25.44 -16.63
C GLY A 85 -32.75 -26.67 -17.46
N LEU A 86 -31.62 -27.33 -17.16
CA LEU A 86 -31.09 -28.41 -18.03
C LEU A 86 -31.77 -29.78 -17.82
N LYS A 87 -32.59 -29.93 -16.77
CA LYS A 87 -33.16 -31.23 -16.39
C LYS A 87 -34.44 -31.62 -17.16
N ILE A 88 -35.04 -30.68 -17.90
CA ILE A 88 -36.38 -30.89 -18.50
C ILE A 88 -36.29 -31.43 -19.95
N GLU A 89 -35.18 -31.21 -20.67
CA GLU A 89 -35.05 -31.64 -22.07
C GLU A 89 -34.54 -33.08 -22.26
N LEU A 90 -33.84 -33.65 -21.27
CA LEU A 90 -33.32 -35.03 -21.37
C LEU A 90 -34.35 -36.12 -21.06
N SER A 91 -35.53 -35.77 -20.54
CA SER A 91 -36.59 -36.73 -20.19
C SER A 91 -37.66 -36.93 -21.28
N LYS A 92 -37.58 -36.24 -22.42
CA LYS A 92 -38.56 -36.38 -23.52
C LYS A 92 -38.03 -37.13 -24.75
N LYS A 93 -36.86 -37.79 -24.64
CA LYS A 93 -36.24 -38.49 -25.78
C LYS A 93 -35.79 -39.93 -25.52
N PHE A 94 -36.27 -40.55 -24.46
CA PHE A 94 -36.17 -42.00 -24.25
C PHE A 94 -37.48 -42.52 -23.65
#